data_AF-A0A3D4ECA1-F1
#
_entry.id   AF-A0A3D4ECA1-F1
#
_cell.length_a   1.000
_cell.length_b   1.000
_cell.length_c   1.000
_cell.angle_alpha   90.00
_cell.angle_beta   90.00
_cell.angle_gamma   90.00
#
_symmetry.space_group_name_H-M   'P 1'
#
loop_
_entity.id
_entity.type
_entity.pdbx_description
1 polymer ?
#
loop_
_entity_poly.entity_id
_entity_poly.type
_entity_poly.pdbx_seq_one_letter_code
_entity_poly.pdbx_strand_id
1 'polypeptide(L)'
;MKKALFTILLSTTATIAGAQTMYDGLTFSQNNYYGTARSIGMGNAMTAVGGDLGSIGINPAGSAVAGYSQFTISPNLTISSMSSSYSAYPTGGSDIFLNERTKNLARVTLPNIGATFNWSTGNRSGLTAITYGFLFNGTNNYTGQMQAGGQNDKTSYLSSMAVAADGFDIDFLNGFRDANNNEIDIWDNAYYNADDRKQFAPWNV
;
A
#
# COMPACT_ATOMS: atom_id res chain seq x y z
N MET A 1 1.18 24.35 -31.74
CA MET A 1 1.18 22.91 -32.10
C MET A 1 1.91 22.03 -31.10
N LYS A 2 3.18 22.29 -30.74
CA LYS A 2 3.92 21.47 -29.75
C LYS A 2 3.25 21.36 -28.36
N LYS A 3 2.66 22.46 -27.86
CA LYS A 3 1.94 22.47 -26.57
C LYS A 3 0.65 21.64 -26.61
N ALA A 4 -0.11 21.72 -27.71
CA ALA A 4 -1.34 20.97 -27.90
C ALA A 4 -1.09 19.45 -27.97
N LEU A 5 0.00 19.03 -28.61
CA LEU A 5 0.44 17.63 -28.63
C LEU A 5 0.73 17.09 -27.23
N PHE A 6 1.40 17.89 -26.38
CA PHE A 6 1.66 17.51 -24.99
C PHE A 6 0.36 17.39 -24.18
N THR A 7 -0.57 18.32 -24.35
CA THR A 7 -1.87 18.29 -23.67
C THR A 7 -2.71 17.09 -24.10
N ILE A 8 -2.73 16.78 -25.40
CA ILE A 8 -3.43 15.61 -25.94
C ILE A 8 -2.83 14.33 -25.35
N LEU A 9 -1.50 14.18 -25.40
CA LEU A 9 -0.83 13.01 -24.84
C LEU A 9 -1.13 12.81 -23.35
N LEU A 10 -1.13 13.89 -22.56
CA LEU A 10 -1.45 13.86 -21.13
C LEU A 10 -2.93 13.50 -20.88
N SER A 11 -3.85 14.01 -21.70
CA SER A 11 -5.28 13.69 -21.60
C SER A 11 -5.59 12.23 -21.96
N THR A 12 -4.92 11.67 -22.97
CA THR A 12 -5.09 10.27 -23.35
C THR A 12 -4.54 9.32 -22.26
N THR A 13 -3.45 9.69 -21.58
CA THR A 13 -2.97 8.90 -20.43
C THR A 13 -3.96 8.87 -19.27
N ALA A 14 -4.71 9.97 -19.04
CA ALA A 14 -5.73 10.02 -17.99
C ALA A 14 -6.93 9.11 -18.30
N THR A 15 -7.29 8.92 -19.58
CA THR A 15 -8.40 8.02 -19.98
C THR A 15 -8.05 6.52 -19.87
N ILE A 16 -6.76 6.18 -19.87
CA ILE A 16 -6.27 4.78 -19.77
C ILE A 16 -5.93 4.42 -18.32
N ALA A 17 -5.69 5.41 -17.47
CA ALA A 17 -5.58 5.23 -16.03
C ALA A 17 -6.96 4.85 -15.47
N GLY A 18 -7.26 3.54 -15.41
CA GLY A 18 -8.43 3.02 -14.72
C GLY A 18 -8.49 3.54 -13.27
N ALA A 19 -9.69 3.54 -12.67
CA ALA A 19 -9.91 4.08 -11.33
C ALA A 19 -8.97 3.44 -10.29
N GLN A 20 -7.86 4.12 -9.99
CA GLN A 20 -6.94 3.74 -8.92
C GLN A 20 -7.55 4.16 -7.60
N THR A 21 -7.57 3.24 -6.65
CA THR A 21 -8.07 3.51 -5.31
C THR A 21 -6.95 4.10 -4.44
N MET A 22 -7.32 4.76 -3.35
CA MET A 22 -6.34 5.17 -2.33
C MET A 22 -5.53 3.97 -1.81
N TYR A 23 -6.12 2.77 -1.79
CA TYR A 23 -5.45 1.53 -1.39
C TYR A 23 -4.37 1.09 -2.38
N ASP A 24 -4.54 1.31 -3.68
CA ASP A 24 -3.49 1.07 -4.67
C ASP A 24 -2.31 2.02 -4.45
N GLY A 25 -2.62 3.30 -4.18
CA GLY A 25 -1.61 4.30 -3.82
C GLY A 25 -0.79 3.88 -2.60
N LEU A 26 -1.45 3.41 -1.53
CA LEU A 26 -0.78 2.91 -0.33
C LEU A 26 0.06 1.64 -0.61
N THR A 27 -0.46 0.71 -1.40
CA THR A 27 0.22 -0.55 -1.76
C THR A 27 1.52 -0.30 -2.53
N PHE A 28 1.52 0.72 -3.41
CA PHE A 28 2.70 1.10 -4.19
C PHE A 28 3.61 2.10 -3.48
N SER A 29 3.11 2.88 -2.50
CA SER A 29 3.95 3.84 -1.76
C SER A 29 4.86 3.18 -0.74
N GLN A 30 4.52 1.97 -0.28
CA GLN A 30 5.34 1.24 0.68
C GLN A 30 6.51 0.57 -0.02
N ASN A 31 7.73 0.79 0.49
CA ASN A 31 8.93 0.07 0.06
C ASN A 31 9.27 -1.01 1.09
N ASN A 32 9.12 -2.28 0.70
CA ASN A 32 9.55 -3.43 1.49
C ASN A 32 10.89 -3.92 0.95
N TYR A 33 11.97 -3.22 1.31
CA TYR A 33 13.31 -3.53 0.84
C TYR A 33 13.62 -5.02 1.01
N TYR A 34 13.87 -5.71 -0.10
CA TYR A 34 14.59 -6.96 -0.04
C TYR A 34 16.04 -6.67 0.35
N GLY A 35 16.74 -7.72 0.75
CA GLY A 35 18.14 -7.65 1.14
C GLY A 35 18.79 -8.99 0.93
N THR A 36 20.05 -9.07 1.32
CA THR A 36 20.73 -10.35 1.52
C THR A 36 20.00 -11.16 2.59
N ALA A 37 20.21 -12.48 2.62
CA ALA A 37 19.65 -13.32 3.69
C ALA A 37 20.03 -12.81 5.10
N ARG A 38 21.25 -12.27 5.25
CA ARG A 38 21.73 -11.64 6.49
C ARG A 38 20.93 -10.38 6.85
N SER A 39 20.72 -9.48 5.90
CA SER A 39 19.99 -8.23 6.14
C SER A 39 18.51 -8.53 6.47
N ILE A 40 17.86 -9.39 5.70
CA ILE A 40 16.46 -9.81 5.96
C ILE A 40 16.33 -10.55 7.29
N GLY A 41 17.27 -11.44 7.63
CA GLY A 41 17.27 -12.15 8.92
C GLY A 41 17.36 -11.23 10.13
N MET A 42 17.92 -10.02 9.94
CA MET A 42 17.98 -8.95 10.94
C MET A 42 16.81 -7.95 10.83
N GLY A 43 15.77 -8.27 10.06
CA GLY A 43 14.64 -7.37 9.83
C GLY A 43 15.00 -6.13 9.01
N ASN A 44 16.03 -6.22 8.16
CA ASN A 44 16.63 -5.09 7.43
C ASN A 44 17.15 -3.96 8.34
N ALA A 45 17.43 -4.22 9.61
CA ALA A 45 17.99 -3.24 10.56
C ALA A 45 19.51 -3.05 10.38
N MET A 46 20.00 -2.94 9.14
CA MET A 46 21.44 -2.92 8.80
C MET A 46 21.99 -1.51 8.53
N THR A 47 21.24 -0.46 8.86
CA THR A 47 21.58 0.95 8.58
C THR A 47 22.91 1.37 9.24
N ALA A 48 23.25 0.77 10.39
CA ALA A 48 24.43 1.14 11.20
C ALA A 48 25.58 0.10 11.15
N VAL A 49 25.29 -1.17 10.84
CA VAL A 49 26.24 -2.28 11.01
C VAL A 49 27.06 -2.56 9.75
N GLY A 50 26.57 -2.16 8.56
CA GLY A 50 27.32 -2.29 7.30
C GLY A 50 27.81 -3.71 7.01
N GLY A 51 28.83 -3.82 6.15
CA GLY A 51 29.58 -5.07 6.02
C GLY A 51 28.88 -6.22 5.28
N ASP A 52 27.78 -5.94 4.59
CA ASP A 52 27.17 -6.87 3.62
C ASP A 52 26.49 -6.10 2.48
N LEU A 53 26.15 -6.78 1.39
CA LEU A 53 25.55 -6.14 0.22
C LEU A 53 24.13 -5.63 0.49
N GLY A 54 23.43 -6.20 1.48
CA GLY A 54 22.10 -5.75 1.89
C GLY A 54 22.13 -4.38 2.56
N SER A 55 23.14 -4.13 3.40
CA SER A 55 23.34 -2.85 4.09
C SER A 55 23.59 -1.69 3.12
N ILE A 56 24.25 -1.93 1.98
CA ILE A 56 24.53 -0.89 0.96
C ILE A 56 23.24 -0.37 0.32
N GLY A 57 22.24 -1.23 0.12
CA GLY A 57 20.94 -0.83 -0.43
C GLY A 57 20.13 0.05 0.53
N ILE A 58 20.38 -0.04 1.83
CA ILE A 58 19.70 0.73 2.88
C ILE A 58 20.49 2.00 3.21
N ASN A 59 21.81 1.86 3.37
CA ASN A 59 22.75 2.94 3.66
C ASN A 59 24.06 2.72 2.88
N PRO A 60 24.29 3.46 1.77
CA PRO A 60 25.52 3.36 0.99
C PRO A 60 26.80 3.59 1.79
N ALA A 61 26.76 4.37 2.88
CA ALA A 61 27.92 4.60 3.74
C ALA A 61 28.38 3.33 4.50
N GLY A 62 27.49 2.33 4.65
CA GLY A 62 27.84 1.02 5.21
C GLY A 62 28.88 0.25 4.40
N SER A 63 29.12 0.65 3.15
CA SER A 63 30.20 0.11 2.30
C SER A 63 31.60 0.41 2.85
N ALA A 64 31.78 1.49 3.63
CA ALA A 64 33.06 1.82 4.27
C ALA A 64 33.44 0.83 5.38
N VAL A 65 32.44 0.15 5.97
CA VAL A 65 32.66 -0.89 6.99
C VAL A 65 33.01 -2.23 6.33
N ALA A 66 32.60 -2.44 5.08
CA ALA A 66 32.97 -3.60 4.29
C ALA A 66 34.41 -3.46 3.77
N GLY A 67 35.38 -3.72 4.65
CA GLY A 67 36.82 -3.68 4.35
C GLY A 67 37.31 -4.79 3.40
N TYR A 68 36.42 -5.43 2.64
CA TYR A 68 36.73 -6.54 1.75
C TYR A 68 35.84 -6.51 0.51
N SER A 69 36.35 -7.07 -0.57
CA SER A 69 35.58 -7.34 -1.77
C SER A 69 34.71 -8.57 -1.57
N GLN A 70 33.46 -8.53 -1.99
CA GLN A 70 32.54 -9.68 -1.89
C GLN A 70 31.65 -9.76 -3.11
N PHE A 71 31.23 -10.97 -3.45
CA PHE A 71 30.17 -11.25 -4.40
C PHE A 71 29.04 -11.95 -3.64
N THR A 72 27.80 -11.54 -3.85
CA THR A 72 26.65 -12.10 -3.14
C THR A 72 25.52 -12.39 -4.12
N ILE A 73 24.96 -13.58 -3.97
CA ILE A 73 23.71 -14.02 -4.58
C ILE A 73 22.81 -14.45 -3.43
N SER A 74 21.61 -13.89 -3.35
CA SER A 74 20.65 -14.19 -2.29
C SER A 74 19.30 -14.54 -2.91
N PRO A 75 19.07 -15.83 -3.24
CA PRO A 75 17.77 -16.30 -3.73
C PRO A 75 16.73 -16.24 -2.61
N ASN A 76 15.47 -16.13 -2.99
CA ASN A 76 14.33 -16.15 -2.10
C ASN A 76 13.37 -17.26 -2.52
N LEU A 77 12.84 -17.98 -1.52
CA LEU A 77 11.74 -18.90 -1.69
C LEU A 77 10.54 -18.34 -0.93
N THR A 78 9.50 -17.98 -1.66
CA THR A 78 8.21 -17.57 -1.10
C THR A 78 7.27 -18.78 -1.11
N ILE A 79 6.84 -19.21 0.07
CA ILE A 79 5.76 -20.19 0.24
C ILE A 79 4.61 -19.45 0.91
N SER A 80 3.46 -19.42 0.25
CA SER A 80 2.28 -18.71 0.74
C SER A 80 1.03 -19.55 0.50
N SER A 81 0.16 -19.57 1.49
CA SER A 81 -1.21 -20.06 1.36
C SER A 81 -2.12 -18.89 1.68
N MET A 82 -3.06 -18.63 0.78
CA MET A 82 -3.95 -17.50 0.88
C MET A 82 -5.37 -18.03 0.74
N SER A 83 -6.24 -17.75 1.71
CA SER A 83 -7.66 -18.10 1.68
C SER A 83 -8.53 -16.85 1.67
N SER A 84 -9.56 -16.85 0.82
CA SER A 84 -10.53 -15.76 0.73
C SER A 84 -11.92 -16.36 0.66
N SER A 85 -12.82 -15.83 1.47
CA SER A 85 -14.21 -16.26 1.54
C SER A 85 -15.14 -15.06 1.47
N TYR A 86 -16.38 -15.30 1.04
CA TYR A 86 -17.41 -14.28 0.97
C TYR A 86 -18.63 -14.72 1.79
N SER A 87 -19.03 -13.93 2.79
CA SER A 87 -20.26 -14.18 3.54
C SER A 87 -21.41 -13.40 2.91
N ALA A 88 -22.39 -14.11 2.33
CA ALA A 88 -23.58 -13.50 1.75
C ALA A 88 -24.69 -13.27 2.79
N TYR A 89 -24.75 -14.12 3.82
CA TYR A 89 -25.85 -14.17 4.80
C TYR A 89 -25.31 -14.35 6.24
N PRO A 90 -24.90 -13.27 6.93
CA PRO A 90 -24.60 -13.33 8.35
C PRO A 90 -25.93 -13.35 9.14
N THR A 91 -26.57 -14.51 9.29
CA THR A 91 -27.75 -14.67 10.15
C THR A 91 -27.37 -15.34 11.46
N GLY A 92 -27.64 -14.69 12.59
CA GLY A 92 -27.56 -15.31 13.92
C GLY A 92 -26.17 -15.38 14.56
N GLY A 93 -25.20 -14.58 14.09
CA GLY A 93 -23.83 -14.56 14.65
C GLY A 93 -22.91 -15.65 14.11
N SER A 94 -23.36 -16.46 13.15
CA SER A 94 -22.54 -17.38 12.39
C SER A 94 -22.41 -16.89 10.95
N ASP A 95 -21.20 -16.51 10.53
CA ASP A 95 -20.89 -16.20 9.14
C ASP A 95 -20.95 -17.49 8.30
N ILE A 96 -21.82 -17.52 7.29
CA ILE A 96 -21.83 -18.59 6.29
C ILE A 96 -20.95 -18.14 5.13
N PHE A 97 -19.69 -18.57 5.18
CA PHE A 97 -18.73 -18.32 4.11
C PHE A 97 -19.04 -19.18 2.89
N LEU A 98 -19.40 -18.53 1.79
CA LEU A 98 -19.58 -19.12 0.48
C LEU A 98 -18.38 -18.77 -0.41
N ASN A 99 -18.11 -19.60 -1.42
CA ASN A 99 -17.01 -19.41 -2.39
C ASN A 99 -15.62 -19.29 -1.74
N GLU A 100 -15.30 -20.15 -0.77
CA GLU A 100 -13.92 -20.25 -0.27
C GLU A 100 -12.96 -20.57 -1.42
N ARG A 101 -12.00 -19.67 -1.64
CA ARG A 101 -10.92 -19.85 -2.59
C ARG A 101 -9.62 -19.90 -1.82
N THR A 102 -8.90 -21.00 -1.94
CA THR A 102 -7.56 -21.14 -1.40
C THR A 102 -6.57 -21.19 -2.55
N LYS A 103 -5.56 -20.33 -2.50
CA LYS A 103 -4.46 -20.28 -3.44
C LYS A 103 -3.16 -20.58 -2.70
N ASN A 104 -2.53 -21.68 -3.08
CA ASN A 104 -1.19 -22.02 -2.63
C ASN A 104 -0.18 -21.56 -3.69
N LEU A 105 0.91 -20.96 -3.24
CA LEU A 105 1.98 -20.47 -4.09
C LEU A 105 3.32 -20.91 -3.50
N ALA A 106 4.14 -21.54 -4.34
CA ALA A 106 5.58 -21.69 -4.12
C ALA A 106 6.30 -20.98 -5.27
N ARG A 107 7.11 -19.97 -4.95
CA ARG A 107 7.86 -19.19 -5.95
C ARG A 107 9.30 -19.03 -5.51
N VAL A 108 10.22 -19.39 -6.38
CA VAL A 108 11.64 -19.05 -6.25
C VAL A 108 11.92 -17.76 -7.02
N THR A 109 12.58 -16.80 -6.39
CA THR A 109 13.03 -15.55 -7.01
C THR A 109 14.49 -15.29 -6.66
N LEU A 110 15.12 -14.38 -7.40
CA LEU A 110 16.46 -13.87 -7.06
C LEU A 110 16.36 -12.36 -6.88
N PRO A 111 15.88 -11.89 -5.72
CA PRO A 111 15.67 -10.46 -5.50
C PRO A 111 16.97 -9.71 -5.26
N ASN A 112 18.06 -10.39 -4.85
CA ASN A 112 19.29 -9.73 -4.48
C ASN A 112 20.52 -10.41 -5.11
N ILE A 113 21.26 -9.63 -5.89
CA ILE A 113 22.57 -9.99 -6.45
C ILE A 113 23.47 -8.77 -6.48
N GLY A 114 24.75 -8.94 -6.17
CA GLY A 114 25.70 -7.85 -6.34
C GLY A 114 27.12 -8.20 -5.96
N ALA A 115 27.98 -7.21 -6.12
CA ALA A 115 29.39 -7.30 -5.82
C ALA A 115 29.88 -5.99 -5.19
N THR A 116 30.86 -6.07 -4.31
CA THR A 116 31.65 -4.93 -3.84
C THR A 116 33.12 -5.19 -4.08
N PHE A 117 33.84 -4.14 -4.40
CA PHE A 117 35.27 -4.14 -4.62
C PHE A 117 35.88 -3.12 -3.67
N ASN A 118 36.69 -3.58 -2.73
CA ASN A 118 37.44 -2.73 -1.84
C ASN A 118 38.88 -2.60 -2.34
N TRP A 119 39.31 -1.37 -2.60
CA TRP A 119 40.69 -1.04 -2.91
C TRP A 119 41.33 -0.31 -1.72
N SER A 120 42.19 -1.01 -0.97
CA SER A 120 43.02 -0.38 0.06
C SER A 120 44.14 0.45 -0.56
N THR A 121 44.32 1.67 -0.08
CA THR A 121 45.38 2.60 -0.53
C THR A 121 46.73 2.31 0.12
N GLY A 122 46.77 1.45 1.15
CA GLY A 122 47.95 1.19 1.97
C GLY A 122 48.28 2.29 3.00
N ASN A 123 47.51 3.36 3.04
CA ASN A 123 47.70 4.45 4.00
C ASN A 123 47.15 4.09 5.38
N ARG A 124 47.85 4.52 6.44
CA ARG A 124 47.38 4.35 7.84
C ARG A 124 46.43 5.46 8.30
N SER A 125 46.43 6.61 7.63
CA SER A 125 45.58 7.76 7.96
C SER A 125 45.10 8.45 6.68
N GLY A 126 44.02 9.24 6.78
CA GLY A 126 43.37 9.87 5.64
C GLY A 126 42.53 8.87 4.85
N LEU A 127 42.69 8.85 3.53
CA LEU A 127 42.00 7.88 2.66
C LEU A 127 42.69 6.51 2.76
N THR A 128 42.13 5.60 3.54
CA THR A 128 42.66 4.25 3.80
C THR A 128 42.18 3.21 2.78
N ALA A 129 41.01 3.45 2.19
CA ALA A 129 40.37 2.54 1.25
C ALA A 129 39.32 3.25 0.40
N ILE A 130 39.05 2.70 -0.78
CA ILE A 130 37.92 3.09 -1.63
C ILE A 130 37.11 1.84 -1.95
N THR A 131 35.81 1.87 -1.63
CA THR A 131 34.88 0.78 -1.92
C THR A 131 33.90 1.21 -3.00
N TYR A 132 33.75 0.37 -4.03
CA TYR A 132 32.72 0.51 -5.06
C TYR A 132 31.84 -0.73 -5.05
N GLY A 133 30.56 -0.61 -5.35
CA GLY A 133 29.66 -1.75 -5.37
C GLY A 133 28.56 -1.62 -6.40
N PHE A 134 28.19 -2.77 -6.96
CA PHE A 134 27.01 -2.95 -7.80
C PHE A 134 26.02 -3.80 -7.02
N LEU A 135 24.80 -3.30 -6.88
CA LEU A 135 23.73 -3.98 -6.18
C LEU A 135 22.47 -3.93 -7.04
N PHE A 136 21.92 -5.10 -7.33
CA PHE A 136 20.57 -5.24 -7.84
C PHE A 136 19.70 -5.80 -6.71
N ASN A 137 18.66 -5.05 -6.34
CA ASN A 137 17.81 -5.39 -5.21
C ASN A 137 16.33 -5.20 -5.54
N GLY A 138 15.50 -6.16 -5.14
CA GLY A 138 14.05 -6.07 -5.20
C GLY A 138 13.52 -5.09 -4.16
N THR A 139 12.52 -4.29 -4.54
CA THR A 139 11.90 -3.32 -3.64
C THR A 139 10.56 -3.76 -3.09
N ASN A 140 9.85 -4.64 -3.80
CA ASN A 140 8.54 -5.15 -3.39
C ASN A 140 8.25 -6.50 -4.05
N ASN A 141 7.32 -7.26 -3.46
CA ASN A 141 6.82 -8.50 -4.00
C ASN A 141 5.30 -8.56 -3.93
N TYR A 142 4.67 -8.61 -5.10
CA TYR A 142 3.21 -8.61 -5.27
C TYR A 142 2.65 -10.00 -5.55
N THR A 143 3.24 -11.05 -4.97
CA THR A 143 2.75 -12.43 -5.14
C THR A 143 1.41 -12.68 -4.47
N GLY A 144 1.06 -11.85 -3.47
CA GLY A 144 -0.17 -11.98 -2.72
C GLY A 144 -1.35 -11.34 -3.44
N GLN A 145 -2.14 -12.12 -4.17
CA GLN A 145 -3.41 -11.66 -4.75
C GLN A 145 -4.53 -12.67 -4.47
N MET A 146 -5.62 -12.18 -3.87
CA MET A 146 -6.85 -12.91 -3.64
C MET A 146 -8.05 -12.11 -4.12
N GLN A 147 -9.13 -12.82 -4.43
CA GLN A 147 -10.40 -12.21 -4.75
C GLN A 147 -11.50 -13.01 -4.05
N ALA A 148 -12.19 -12.34 -3.11
CA ALA A 148 -13.44 -12.80 -2.56
C ALA A 148 -14.60 -12.10 -3.27
N GLY A 149 -15.68 -12.83 -3.50
CA GLY A 149 -16.89 -12.29 -4.07
C GLY A 149 -18.00 -13.32 -4.15
N GLY A 150 -19.24 -12.84 -4.12
CA GLY A 150 -20.43 -13.66 -4.29
C GLY A 150 -21.63 -12.78 -4.59
N GLN A 151 -22.75 -13.43 -4.89
CA GLN A 151 -24.02 -12.75 -5.07
C GLN A 151 -24.71 -12.62 -3.71
N ASN A 152 -25.32 -11.46 -3.46
CA ASN A 152 -26.13 -11.20 -2.30
C ASN A 152 -27.48 -10.66 -2.76
N ASP A 153 -28.53 -11.44 -2.52
CA ASP A 153 -29.91 -11.11 -2.86
C ASP A 153 -30.71 -10.56 -1.66
N LYS A 154 -30.10 -10.47 -0.47
CA LYS A 154 -30.77 -10.05 0.77
C LYS A 154 -30.40 -8.66 1.22
N THR A 155 -29.15 -8.25 1.04
CA THR A 155 -28.67 -6.95 1.50
C THR A 155 -28.02 -6.18 0.35
N SER A 156 -28.24 -4.87 0.35
CA SER A 156 -27.62 -3.93 -0.58
C SER A 156 -26.82 -2.91 0.22
N TYR A 157 -25.74 -2.40 -0.37
CA TYR A 157 -25.04 -1.26 0.20
C TYR A 157 -25.99 -0.07 0.41
N LEU A 158 -26.94 0.12 -0.51
CA LEU A 158 -27.97 1.15 -0.37
C LEU A 158 -28.85 0.93 0.86
N SER A 159 -29.17 -0.32 1.20
CA SER A 159 -29.91 -0.63 2.43
C SER A 159 -29.10 -0.28 3.68
N SER A 160 -27.78 -0.52 3.67
CA SER A 160 -26.91 -0.12 4.77
C SER A 160 -26.82 1.41 4.92
N MET A 161 -26.77 2.14 3.79
CA MET A 161 -26.82 3.61 3.79
C MET A 161 -28.17 4.13 4.30
N ALA A 162 -29.27 3.49 3.91
CA ALA A 162 -30.62 3.86 4.37
C ALA A 162 -30.81 3.61 5.87
N VAL A 163 -30.24 2.52 6.41
CA VAL A 163 -30.21 2.27 7.87
C VAL A 163 -29.31 3.28 8.58
N ALA A 164 -28.12 3.56 8.03
CA ALA A 164 -27.21 4.56 8.58
C ALA A 164 -27.78 5.99 8.55
N ALA A 165 -28.68 6.28 7.60
CA ALA A 165 -29.42 7.51 7.55
C ALA A 165 -30.47 7.64 8.67
N ASP A 166 -30.72 6.62 9.49
CA ASP A 166 -31.62 6.64 10.67
C ASP A 166 -33.01 7.27 10.40
N GLY A 167 -33.50 7.13 9.17
CA GLY A 167 -34.75 7.71 8.71
C GLY A 167 -34.75 9.23 8.51
N PHE A 168 -33.60 9.90 8.54
CA PHE A 168 -33.43 11.28 8.10
C PHE A 168 -33.60 11.39 6.58
N ASP A 169 -34.30 12.43 6.14
CA ASP A 169 -34.49 12.69 4.72
C ASP A 169 -33.17 13.11 4.06
N ILE A 170 -33.04 12.80 2.76
CA ILE A 170 -31.85 13.15 1.98
C ILE A 170 -31.65 14.67 1.91
N ASP A 171 -32.72 15.46 1.96
CA ASP A 171 -32.67 16.92 1.97
C ASP A 171 -32.09 17.48 3.28
N PHE A 172 -32.29 16.78 4.40
CA PHE A 172 -31.63 17.10 5.66
C PHE A 172 -30.12 16.78 5.61
N LEU A 173 -29.78 15.62 5.02
CA LEU A 173 -28.40 15.15 4.90
C LEU A 173 -27.56 15.92 3.86
N ASN A 174 -28.19 16.47 2.82
CA ASN A 174 -27.52 17.19 1.74
C ASN A 174 -27.41 18.71 1.97
N GLY A 175 -27.81 19.21 3.14
CA GLY A 175 -27.87 20.64 3.42
C GLY A 175 -29.08 21.32 2.77
N PHE A 176 -29.50 22.45 3.34
CA PHE A 176 -30.57 23.28 2.78
C PHE A 176 -30.06 24.69 2.44
N ARG A 177 -30.79 25.37 1.56
CA ARG A 177 -30.61 26.80 1.32
C ARG A 177 -31.37 27.59 2.39
N ASP A 178 -30.71 28.51 3.06
CA ASP A 178 -31.39 29.40 4.00
C ASP A 178 -32.41 30.31 3.28
N ALA A 179 -33.22 31.06 4.03
CA ALA A 179 -34.19 32.01 3.48
C ALA A 179 -33.56 33.13 2.62
N ASN A 180 -32.24 33.31 2.70
CA ASN A 180 -31.44 34.25 1.91
C ASN A 180 -30.70 33.56 0.75
N ASN A 181 -31.01 32.29 0.49
CA ASN A 181 -30.45 31.46 -0.57
C ASN A 181 -28.96 31.11 -0.42
N ASN A 182 -28.41 31.23 0.80
CA ASN A 182 -27.05 30.78 1.13
C ASN A 182 -27.03 29.26 1.28
N GLU A 183 -26.02 28.61 0.71
CA GLU A 183 -25.79 27.18 0.83
C GLU A 183 -25.14 26.90 2.18
N ILE A 184 -25.85 26.22 3.09
CA ILE A 184 -25.28 25.73 4.34
C ILE A 184 -24.60 24.39 4.04
N ASP A 185 -23.31 24.31 4.32
CA ASP A 185 -22.43 23.23 3.86
C ASP A 185 -22.91 21.84 4.34
N ILE A 186 -22.73 20.86 3.45
CA ILE A 186 -23.31 19.50 3.50
C ILE A 186 -22.85 18.73 4.75
N TRP A 187 -21.66 19.04 5.26
CA TRP A 187 -21.04 18.35 6.39
C TRP A 187 -21.49 18.87 7.76
N ASP A 188 -22.02 20.09 7.80
CA ASP A 188 -22.29 20.79 9.06
C ASP A 188 -23.79 20.84 9.39
N ASN A 189 -24.67 20.72 8.39
CA ASN A 189 -26.11 20.90 8.64
C ASN A 189 -26.68 19.85 9.60
N ALA A 190 -26.47 18.56 9.32
CA ALA A 190 -26.90 17.48 10.20
C ALA A 190 -26.17 17.48 11.56
N TYR A 191 -25.04 18.19 11.65
CA TYR A 191 -24.23 18.30 12.85
C TYR A 191 -24.74 19.38 13.82
N TYR A 192 -25.19 20.53 13.29
CA TYR A 192 -25.61 21.67 14.11
C TYR A 192 -27.13 21.85 14.21
N ASN A 193 -27.91 21.31 13.27
CA ASN A 193 -29.35 21.52 13.19
C ASN A 193 -30.12 20.21 13.41
N ALA A 194 -31.30 20.35 14.00
CA ALA A 194 -32.24 19.25 14.11
C ALA A 194 -33.11 19.15 12.84
N ASP A 195 -33.50 17.93 12.49
CA ASP A 195 -34.47 17.65 11.43
C ASP A 195 -35.87 18.19 11.78
N ASP A 196 -36.82 18.14 10.86
CA ASP A 196 -38.22 18.54 11.02
C ASP A 196 -38.92 17.86 12.22
N ARG A 197 -38.39 16.71 12.64
CA ARG A 197 -38.81 15.96 13.84
C ARG A 197 -38.17 16.44 15.14
N LYS A 198 -37.36 17.51 15.10
CA LYS A 198 -36.51 18.01 16.20
C LYS A 198 -35.51 16.99 16.73
N GLN A 199 -35.05 16.09 15.86
CA GLN A 199 -34.04 15.09 16.17
C GLN A 199 -32.70 15.50 15.55
N PHE A 200 -31.63 15.37 16.33
CA PHE A 200 -30.27 15.54 15.83
C PHE A 200 -29.76 14.21 15.30
N ALA A 201 -28.84 14.28 14.33
CA ALA A 201 -28.26 13.07 13.80
C ALA A 201 -27.49 12.29 14.89
N PRO A 202 -27.62 10.95 14.94
CA PRO A 202 -27.05 10.14 16.02
C PRO A 202 -25.51 10.11 16.02
N TRP A 203 -24.86 10.57 14.94
CA TRP A 203 -23.40 10.77 14.88
C TRP A 203 -22.93 12.12 15.43
N ASN A 204 -23.81 12.86 16.14
CA ASN A 204 -23.50 14.12 16.84
C ASN A 204 -22.98 13.91 18.28
N VAL A 205 -22.36 12.75 18.58
CA VAL A 205 -21.76 12.43 19.90
C VAL A 205 -20.26 12.27 19.79
#